data_AF-A0A963SBD2-F1
#
_entry.id   AF-A0A963SBD2-F1
#
_cell.length_a   1.000
_cell.length_b   1.000
_cell.length_c   1.000
_cell.angle_alpha   90.00
_cell.angle_beta   90.00
_cell.angle_gamma   90.00
#
_symmetry.space_group_name_H-M   'P 1'
#
loop_
_entity.id
_entity.type
_entity.pdbx_description
1 polymer ?
#
loop_
_entity_poly.entity_id
_entity_poly.type
_entity_poly.pdbx_seq_one_letter_code
_entity_poly.pdbx_strand_id
1 'polypeptide(L)'
;GIADDKAIYSYMPDIVEFYTGQKPLLPNVPTFRCSEPDSLKYVLDNLSELVVKEVHGSGGYGMLVGPAASKKELAEFEKKLRNKPYNYIAQPTLALSTVPIFTKAGLAPRHVDFRPFVLVSPKGVDITPGGLTRVALKKGSLVVNSSQGGGTKDSWVLED
;
A
#
# COMPACT_ATOMS: atom_id res chain seq x y z
N GLY A 1 -10.32 -2.10 12.38
CA GLY A 1 -11.77 -1.87 12.38
C GLY A 1 -12.37 -2.42 11.09
N ILE A 2 -13.66 -2.16 10.81
CA ILE A 2 -14.25 -2.56 9.52
C ILE A 2 -13.88 -1.57 8.40
N ALA A 3 -13.80 -0.28 8.71
CA ALA A 3 -13.56 0.79 7.74
C ALA A 3 -12.15 0.80 7.13
N ASP A 4 -11.18 0.19 7.82
CA ASP A 4 -9.77 0.05 7.43
C ASP A 4 -9.44 -1.35 6.85
N ASP A 5 -10.44 -2.20 6.65
CA ASP A 5 -10.24 -3.49 5.99
C ASP A 5 -9.84 -3.30 4.50
N LYS A 6 -8.98 -4.19 3.98
CA LYS A 6 -8.46 -4.08 2.61
C LYS A 6 -9.56 -4.17 1.55
N ALA A 7 -10.66 -4.88 1.82
CA ALA A 7 -11.80 -4.93 0.91
C ALA A 7 -12.51 -3.57 0.86
N ILE A 8 -12.81 -2.98 2.03
CA ILE A 8 -13.46 -1.67 2.14
C ILE A 8 -12.59 -0.56 1.55
N TYR A 9 -11.27 -0.63 1.73
CA TYR A 9 -10.32 0.32 1.11
C TYR A 9 -10.53 0.46 -0.40
N SER A 10 -10.83 -0.63 -1.11
CA SER A 10 -11.04 -0.59 -2.56
C SER A 10 -12.30 0.19 -2.98
N TYR A 11 -13.24 0.41 -2.05
CA TYR A 11 -14.48 1.18 -2.25
C TYR A 11 -14.37 2.62 -1.75
N MET A 12 -13.24 3.02 -1.15
CA MET A 12 -13.10 4.35 -0.56
C MET A 12 -13.39 5.50 -1.53
N PRO A 13 -12.98 5.46 -2.82
CA PRO A 13 -13.36 6.49 -3.78
C PRO A 13 -14.88 6.63 -3.93
N ASP A 14 -15.59 5.51 -4.07
CA ASP A 14 -17.04 5.48 -4.21
C ASP A 14 -17.74 5.95 -2.93
N ILE A 15 -17.21 5.57 -1.76
CA ILE A 15 -17.69 6.01 -0.46
C ILE A 15 -17.58 7.53 -0.32
N VAL A 16 -16.42 8.11 -0.66
CA VAL A 16 -16.20 9.56 -0.62
C VAL A 16 -17.20 10.26 -1.53
N GLU A 17 -17.35 9.79 -2.78
CA GLU A 17 -18.28 10.39 -3.74
C GLU A 17 -19.73 10.27 -3.29
N PHE A 18 -20.14 9.11 -2.77
CA PHE A 18 -21.50 8.89 -2.27
C PHE A 18 -21.87 9.84 -1.13
N TYR A 19 -20.99 10.03 -0.14
CA TYR A 19 -21.30 10.85 1.04
C TYR A 19 -21.05 12.35 0.85
N THR A 20 -20.13 12.75 -0.03
CA THR A 20 -19.74 14.15 -0.20
C THR A 20 -20.20 14.77 -1.52
N GLY A 21 -20.59 13.95 -2.50
CA GLY A 21 -20.86 14.37 -3.87
C GLY A 21 -19.60 14.82 -4.64
N GLN A 22 -18.40 14.61 -4.08
CA GLN A 22 -17.14 15.05 -4.64
C GLN A 22 -16.21 13.87 -4.89
N LYS A 23 -15.37 13.97 -5.93
CA LYS A 23 -14.30 13.01 -6.16
C LYS A 23 -13.22 13.14 -5.07
N PRO A 24 -12.58 12.03 -4.66
CA PRO A 24 -11.51 12.09 -3.67
C PRO A 24 -10.34 12.93 -4.17
N LEU A 25 -9.85 13.84 -3.32
CA LEU A 25 -8.68 14.68 -3.62
C LEU A 25 -7.38 13.87 -3.68
N LEU A 26 -7.26 12.86 -2.82
CA LEU A 26 -6.14 11.93 -2.82
C LEU A 26 -6.59 10.61 -3.44
N PRO A 27 -6.02 10.20 -4.58
CA PRO A 27 -6.41 8.96 -5.22
C PRO A 27 -5.93 7.75 -4.41
N ASN A 28 -6.77 6.73 -4.33
CA ASN A 28 -6.34 5.42 -3.86
C ASN A 28 -5.38 4.78 -4.86
N VAL A 29 -4.56 3.86 -4.37
CA VAL A 29 -3.80 2.97 -5.24
C VAL A 29 -4.80 2.13 -6.04
N PRO A 30 -4.67 2.03 -7.38
CA PRO A 30 -5.52 1.16 -8.19
C PRO A 30 -5.53 -0.25 -7.60
N THR A 31 -6.72 -0.73 -7.23
CA THR A 31 -6.88 -1.99 -6.50
C THR A 31 -7.88 -2.86 -7.23
N PHE A 32 -7.40 -3.98 -7.76
CA PHE A 32 -8.22 -4.99 -8.42
C PHE A 32 -8.77 -5.95 -7.36
N ARG A 33 -10.10 -6.05 -7.27
CA ARG A 33 -10.78 -7.00 -6.39
C ARG A 33 -10.86 -8.34 -7.09
N CYS A 34 -10.10 -9.33 -6.64
CA CYS A 34 -10.08 -10.64 -7.29
C CYS A 34 -11.43 -11.37 -7.18
N SER A 35 -12.35 -10.93 -6.31
CA SER A 35 -13.74 -11.42 -6.28
C SER A 35 -14.54 -11.10 -7.55
N GLU A 36 -14.15 -10.06 -8.30
CA GLU A 36 -14.82 -9.67 -9.54
C GLU A 36 -14.20 -10.43 -10.73
N PRO A 37 -15.01 -11.05 -11.61
CA PRO A 37 -14.49 -11.88 -12.70
C PRO A 37 -13.52 -11.16 -13.64
N ASP A 38 -13.82 -9.92 -14.03
CA ASP A 38 -12.99 -9.14 -14.96
C ASP A 38 -11.66 -8.73 -14.31
N SER A 39 -11.72 -8.27 -13.06
CA SER A 39 -10.54 -7.98 -12.23
C SER A 39 -9.68 -9.23 -12.05
N LEU A 40 -10.28 -10.38 -11.73
CA LEU A 40 -9.56 -11.65 -11.57
C LEU A 40 -8.86 -12.05 -12.87
N LYS A 41 -9.56 -11.96 -14.01
CA LYS A 41 -8.99 -12.26 -15.32
C LYS A 41 -7.77 -11.37 -15.58
N TYR A 42 -7.90 -10.06 -15.39
CA TYR A 42 -6.78 -9.13 -15.54
C TYR A 42 -5.60 -9.49 -14.62
N VAL A 43 -5.87 -9.80 -13.35
CA VAL A 43 -4.84 -10.15 -12.37
C VAL A 43 -4.09 -11.42 -12.76
N LEU A 44 -4.80 -12.44 -13.25
CA LEU A 44 -4.21 -13.69 -13.71
C LEU A 44 -3.35 -13.47 -14.97
N ASP A 45 -3.86 -12.69 -15.93
CA ASP A 45 -3.16 -12.35 -17.18
C ASP A 45 -1.87 -11.55 -16.92
N ASN A 46 -1.80 -10.80 -15.82
CA ASN A 46 -0.69 -9.87 -15.49
C ASN A 46 -0.01 -10.18 -14.15
N LEU A 47 -0.09 -11.43 -13.66
CA LEU A 47 0.31 -11.78 -12.29
C LEU A 47 1.78 -11.46 -11.95
N SER A 48 2.68 -11.53 -12.95
CA SER A 48 4.11 -11.22 -12.82
C SER A 48 4.41 -9.73 -12.64
N GLU A 49 3.45 -8.84 -12.84
CA GLU A 49 3.66 -7.38 -12.75
C GLU A 49 2.99 -6.76 -11.52
N LEU A 50 2.13 -7.53 -10.86
CA LEU A 50 1.28 -7.10 -9.77
C LEU A 50 1.80 -7.57 -8.41
N VAL A 51 1.35 -6.88 -7.37
CA VAL A 51 1.47 -7.33 -5.97
C VAL A 51 0.11 -7.81 -5.52
N VAL A 52 0.00 -9.08 -5.13
CA VAL A 52 -1.25 -9.70 -4.68
C VAL A 52 -1.20 -9.92 -3.18
N LYS A 53 -2.26 -9.53 -2.47
CA LYS A 53 -2.33 -9.55 -1.00
C LYS A 53 -3.62 -10.22 -0.55
N GLU A 54 -3.56 -10.98 0.54
CA GLU A 54 -4.76 -11.46 1.21
C GLU A 54 -5.51 -10.30 1.87
N VAL A 55 -6.84 -10.30 1.73
CA VAL A 55 -7.77 -9.34 2.36
C VAL A 55 -7.64 -9.45 3.87
N HIS A 56 -7.87 -10.66 4.40
CA HIS A 56 -7.81 -10.98 5.82
C HIS A 56 -6.39 -11.41 6.23
N GLY A 57 -5.57 -10.46 6.67
CA GLY A 57 -4.21 -10.76 7.15
C GLY A 57 -3.44 -9.52 7.61
N SER A 58 -2.61 -9.69 8.63
CA SER A 58 -1.71 -8.66 9.17
C SER A 58 -0.24 -8.99 8.86
N GLY A 59 0.60 -7.97 8.69
CA GLY A 59 2.06 -8.16 8.71
C GLY A 59 2.74 -8.69 7.43
N GLY A 60 2.07 -8.71 6.26
CA GLY A 60 2.72 -9.05 4.99
C GLY A 60 2.90 -10.54 4.70
N TYR A 61 2.39 -11.41 5.57
CA TYR A 61 2.24 -12.84 5.28
C TYR A 61 1.10 -13.05 4.26
N GLY A 62 1.25 -14.01 3.34
CA GLY A 62 0.24 -14.28 2.30
C GLY A 62 0.28 -13.31 1.10
N MET A 63 1.42 -12.67 0.84
CA MET A 63 1.60 -11.74 -0.28
C MET A 63 2.47 -12.34 -1.38
N LEU A 64 2.12 -12.07 -2.64
CA LEU A 64 2.94 -12.30 -3.83
C LEU A 64 3.47 -10.96 -4.34
N VAL A 65 4.77 -10.87 -4.59
CA VAL A 65 5.38 -9.74 -5.31
C VAL A 65 5.75 -10.25 -6.70
N GLY A 66 4.85 -10.09 -7.68
CA GLY A 66 4.97 -10.65 -9.02
C GLY A 66 6.34 -10.43 -9.67
N PRO A 67 6.87 -9.19 -9.70
CA PRO A 67 8.14 -8.90 -10.36
C PRO A 67 9.37 -9.58 -9.73
N ALA A 68 9.25 -10.02 -8.47
CA ALA A 68 10.32 -10.67 -7.74
C ALA A 68 10.08 -12.19 -7.56
N ALA A 69 8.95 -12.71 -8.04
CA ALA A 69 8.55 -14.10 -7.87
C ALA A 69 9.10 -14.98 -8.99
N SER A 70 9.49 -16.20 -8.63
CA SER A 70 9.85 -17.23 -9.60
C SER A 70 8.61 -17.76 -10.35
N LYS A 71 8.82 -18.36 -11.52
CA LYS A 71 7.74 -19.01 -12.29
C LYS A 71 6.96 -20.05 -11.47
N LYS A 72 7.65 -20.76 -10.56
CA LYS A 72 7.03 -21.75 -9.69
C LYS A 72 6.10 -21.07 -8.67
N GLU A 73 6.55 -20.01 -8.02
CA GLU A 73 5.74 -19.25 -7.06
C GLU A 73 4.52 -18.61 -7.72
N LEU A 74 4.69 -18.06 -8.93
CA LEU A 74 3.57 -17.51 -9.73
C LEU A 74 2.51 -18.59 -10.00
N ALA A 75 2.91 -19.76 -10.48
CA ALA A 75 1.99 -20.86 -10.78
C ALA A 75 1.30 -21.42 -9.53
N GLU A 76 2.00 -21.47 -8.39
CA GLU A 76 1.40 -21.87 -7.11
C GLU A 76 0.38 -20.83 -6.62
N PHE A 77 0.69 -19.54 -6.76
CA PHE A 77 -0.19 -18.47 -6.34
C PHE A 77 -1.42 -18.32 -7.26
N GLU A 78 -1.25 -18.55 -8.56
CA GLU A 78 -2.36 -18.62 -9.51
C GLU A 78 -3.41 -19.65 -9.07
N LYS A 79 -2.98 -20.85 -8.67
CA LYS A 79 -3.90 -21.88 -8.16
C LYS A 79 -4.66 -21.42 -6.92
N LYS A 80 -4.00 -20.71 -6.00
CA LYS A 80 -4.63 -20.14 -4.80
C LYS A 80 -5.67 -19.09 -5.16
N LEU A 81 -5.32 -18.18 -6.07
CA LEU A 81 -6.22 -17.13 -6.58
C LEU A 81 -7.47 -17.71 -7.22
N ARG A 82 -7.33 -18.73 -8.08
CA ARG A 82 -8.48 -19.38 -8.72
C ARG A 82 -9.38 -20.12 -7.73
N ASN A 83 -8.80 -20.69 -6.67
CA ASN A 83 -9.54 -21.46 -5.67
C ASN A 83 -10.34 -20.58 -4.70
N LYS A 84 -9.77 -19.46 -4.25
CA LYS A 84 -10.43 -18.53 -3.30
C LYS A 84 -10.25 -17.07 -3.71
N PRO A 85 -10.78 -16.64 -4.86
CA PRO A 85 -10.52 -15.32 -5.42
C PRO A 85 -10.95 -14.18 -4.48
N TYR A 86 -12.05 -14.34 -3.75
CA TYR A 86 -12.58 -13.35 -2.80
C TYR A 86 -11.64 -13.03 -1.63
N ASN A 87 -10.65 -13.88 -1.36
CA ASN A 87 -9.66 -13.63 -0.30
C ASN A 87 -8.53 -12.71 -0.74
N TYR A 88 -8.48 -12.25 -1.99
CA TYR A 88 -7.34 -11.53 -2.52
C TYR A 88 -7.73 -10.20 -3.18
N ILE A 89 -6.80 -9.25 -3.08
CA ILE A 89 -6.76 -8.04 -3.91
C ILE A 89 -5.39 -7.97 -4.59
N ALA A 90 -5.32 -7.30 -5.73
CA ALA A 90 -4.07 -7.03 -6.42
C ALA A 90 -3.89 -5.53 -6.68
N GLN A 91 -2.64 -5.08 -6.65
CA GLN A 91 -2.26 -3.69 -6.89
C GLN A 91 -1.05 -3.65 -7.81
N PRO A 92 -0.87 -2.59 -8.62
CA PRO A 92 0.35 -2.40 -9.37
C PRO A 92 1.54 -2.27 -8.41
N THR A 93 2.72 -2.67 -8.87
CA THR A 93 3.95 -2.44 -8.13
C THR A 93 4.21 -0.94 -8.06
N LEU A 94 4.18 -0.37 -6.86
CA LEU A 94 4.37 1.07 -6.65
C LEU A 94 5.86 1.41 -6.63
N ALA A 95 6.25 2.41 -7.42
CA ALA A 95 7.51 3.10 -7.25
C ALA A 95 7.38 4.09 -6.08
N LEU A 96 7.82 3.69 -4.89
CA LEU A 96 7.85 4.59 -3.73
C LEU A 96 8.84 5.73 -3.97
N SER A 97 8.47 6.95 -3.58
CA SER A 97 9.40 8.09 -3.57
C SER A 97 10.59 7.79 -2.65
N THR A 98 11.70 8.50 -2.86
CA THR A 98 12.91 8.34 -2.05
C THR A 98 13.31 9.64 -1.38
N VAL A 99 13.91 9.52 -0.20
CA VAL A 99 14.57 10.61 0.53
C VAL A 99 16.04 10.28 0.74
N PRO A 100 16.93 11.28 0.82
CA PRO A 100 18.33 11.04 1.10
C PRO A 100 18.53 10.59 2.55
N ILE A 101 19.32 9.54 2.78
CA ILE A 101 19.81 9.16 4.12
C ILE A 101 21.33 9.14 4.17
N PHE A 102 21.89 9.33 5.36
CA PHE A 102 23.31 9.07 5.61
C PHE A 102 23.57 7.57 5.68
N THR A 103 24.49 7.09 4.85
CA THR A 103 25.02 5.73 4.88
C THR A 103 26.52 5.77 5.10
N LYS A 104 27.15 4.61 5.34
CA LYS A 104 28.63 4.52 5.45
C LYS A 104 29.35 5.03 4.19
N ALA A 105 28.71 4.96 3.02
CA ALA A 105 29.26 5.41 1.75
C ALA A 105 28.86 6.85 1.38
N GLY A 106 28.22 7.60 2.30
CA GLY A 106 27.69 8.94 2.06
C GLY A 106 26.18 8.98 1.88
N LEU A 107 25.67 10.07 1.32
CA LEU A 107 24.23 10.26 1.08
C LEU A 107 23.73 9.31 -0.01
N ALA A 108 22.64 8.61 0.25
CA ALA A 108 22.01 7.71 -0.72
C ALA A 108 20.48 7.76 -0.63
N PRO A 109 19.77 7.59 -1.75
CA PRO A 109 18.31 7.57 -1.76
C PRO A 109 17.78 6.29 -1.10
N ARG A 110 16.71 6.42 -0.33
CA ARG A 110 15.94 5.29 0.23
C ARG A 110 14.45 5.56 0.19
N HIS A 111 13.67 4.51 -0.02
CA HIS A 111 12.22 4.60 -0.07
C HIS A 111 11.64 5.07 1.26
N VAL A 112 10.62 5.91 1.17
CA VAL A 112 9.97 6.56 2.29
C VAL A 112 8.46 6.32 2.24
N ASP A 113 7.82 6.28 3.41
CA ASP A 113 6.39 6.57 3.52
C ASP A 113 6.13 7.60 4.60
N PHE A 114 4.99 8.29 4.47
CA PHE A 114 4.55 9.34 5.38
C PHE A 114 3.17 9.00 5.92
N ARG A 115 3.01 9.10 7.24
CA ARG A 115 1.76 8.83 7.94
C ARG A 115 1.35 10.08 8.73
N PRO A 116 0.50 10.95 8.15
CA PRO A 116 -0.13 12.03 8.89
C PRO A 116 -1.22 11.49 9.83
N PHE A 117 -1.67 12.34 10.76
CA PHE A 117 -2.75 12.02 11.70
C PHE A 117 -3.86 13.06 11.58
N VAL A 118 -5.07 12.57 11.29
CA VAL A 118 -6.30 13.38 11.23
C VAL A 118 -7.01 13.26 12.58
N LEU A 119 -7.32 14.40 13.20
CA LEU A 119 -8.01 14.51 14.47
C LEU A 119 -9.49 14.85 14.21
N VAL A 120 -10.39 13.99 14.70
CA VAL A 120 -11.84 14.17 14.52
C VAL A 120 -12.49 14.40 15.87
N SER A 121 -13.33 15.44 15.96
CA SER A 121 -14.10 15.77 17.16
C SER A 121 -15.50 16.27 16.77
N PRO A 122 -16.45 16.38 17.73
CA PRO A 122 -17.74 17.01 17.46
C PRO A 122 -17.65 18.46 16.95
N LYS A 123 -16.51 19.13 17.16
CA LYS A 123 -16.27 20.51 16.72
C LYS A 123 -15.72 20.60 15.29
N GLY A 124 -15.28 19.49 14.70
CA GLY A 124 -14.71 19.47 13.36
C GLY A 124 -13.58 18.45 13.17
N VAL A 125 -12.96 18.54 11.99
CA VAL A 125 -11.82 17.72 11.54
C VAL A 125 -10.61 18.62 11.37
N ASP A 126 -9.48 18.22 11.95
CA ASP A 126 -8.21 18.95 11.90
C ASP A 126 -7.04 18.00 11.57
N ILE A 127 -5.95 18.51 11.03
CA ILE A 127 -4.76 17.73 10.65
C ILE A 127 -3.53 18.37 11.29
N THR A 128 -2.73 17.55 11.98
CA THR A 128 -1.48 18.02 12.55
C THR A 128 -0.49 18.43 11.44
N PRO A 129 0.26 19.55 11.57
CA PRO A 129 1.31 19.95 10.62
C PRO A 129 2.55 19.05 10.78
N GLY A 130 2.40 17.76 10.50
CA GLY A 130 3.42 16.75 10.71
C GLY A 130 2.87 15.33 10.64
N GLY A 131 3.73 14.37 10.95
CA GLY A 131 3.38 12.95 10.92
C GLY A 131 4.60 12.06 11.07
N LEU A 132 4.35 10.75 11.06
CA LEU A 132 5.40 9.75 11.14
C LEU A 132 5.97 9.48 9.74
N THR A 133 7.22 9.90 9.51
CA THR A 133 7.97 9.48 8.32
C THR A 133 8.80 8.24 8.62
N ARG A 134 8.66 7.20 7.80
CA ARG A 134 9.45 5.96 7.90
C ARG A 134 10.29 5.75 6.65
N VAL A 135 11.49 5.22 6.82
CA VAL A 135 12.47 5.06 5.73
C VAL A 135 13.02 3.64 5.72
N ALA A 136 13.11 3.04 4.53
CA ALA A 136 13.71 1.73 4.34
C ALA A 136 15.25 1.85 4.39
N LEU A 137 15.91 1.31 5.40
CA LEU A 137 17.37 1.51 5.55
C LEU A 137 18.18 0.67 4.56
N LYS A 138 17.70 -0.53 4.23
CA LYS A 138 18.37 -1.44 3.29
C LYS A 138 18.25 -0.93 1.85
N LYS A 139 19.37 -0.93 1.11
CA LYS A 139 19.41 -0.52 -0.30
C LYS A 139 18.41 -1.33 -1.14
N GLY A 140 17.56 -0.65 -1.89
CA GLY A 140 16.54 -1.25 -2.77
C GLY A 140 15.35 -1.89 -2.05
N SER A 141 15.27 -1.81 -0.71
CA SER A 141 14.14 -2.34 0.04
C SER A 141 12.95 -1.38 -0.02
N LEU A 142 11.75 -1.93 -0.23
CA LEU A 142 10.47 -1.22 -0.06
C LEU A 142 9.93 -1.33 1.38
N VAL A 143 10.57 -2.14 2.23
CA VAL A 143 10.14 -2.39 3.60
C VAL A 143 10.58 -1.24 4.50
N VAL A 144 9.62 -0.42 4.90
CA VAL A 144 9.79 0.73 5.82
C VAL A 144 9.33 0.42 7.25
N ASN A 145 8.79 -0.77 7.52
CA ASN A 145 8.26 -1.11 8.83
C ASN A 145 9.40 -1.27 9.87
N SER A 146 9.22 -0.70 11.07
CA SER A 146 10.25 -0.68 12.12
C SER A 146 10.59 -2.09 12.61
N SER A 147 9.60 -2.99 12.68
CA SER A 147 9.79 -4.40 13.05
C SER A 147 10.70 -5.17 12.09
N GLN A 148 10.97 -4.64 10.89
CA GLN A 148 11.82 -5.26 9.87
C GLN A 148 13.03 -4.37 9.51
N GLY A 149 13.45 -3.50 10.42
CA GLY A 149 14.65 -2.67 10.24
C GLY A 149 14.42 -1.36 9.48
N GLY A 150 13.18 -0.88 9.42
CA GLY A 150 12.86 0.49 9.00
C GLY A 150 13.31 1.52 10.03
N GLY A 151 13.81 2.66 9.56
CA GLY A 151 14.13 3.82 10.39
C GLY A 151 13.03 4.88 10.33
N THR A 152 13.18 5.95 11.11
CA THR A 152 12.27 7.10 11.09
C THR A 152 13.02 8.38 10.72
N LYS A 153 12.27 9.37 10.25
CA LYS A 153 12.74 10.75 10.07
C LYS A 153 11.72 11.72 10.63
N ASP A 154 12.22 12.90 10.98
CA ASP A 154 11.36 14.05 11.23
C ASP A 154 10.72 14.54 9.92
N SER A 155 9.52 15.11 10.03
CA SER A 155 8.72 15.60 8.89
C SER A 155 8.46 17.08 9.09
N TRP A 156 9.04 17.93 8.24
CA TRP A 156 8.85 19.37 8.33
C TRP A 156 7.77 19.82 7.34
N VAL A 157 6.69 20.37 7.88
CA VAL A 157 5.69 21.12 7.12
C VAL A 157 6.05 22.60 7.28
N LEU A 158 6.40 23.25 6.17
CA LEU A 158 6.80 24.66 6.20
C LEU A 158 5.54 25.53 6.27
N GLU A 159 5.65 26.64 6.98
CA GLU A 159 4.67 27.74 6.91
C GLU A 159 4.90 28.54 5.61
N ASP A 160 3.83 29.15 5.10
CA ASP A 160 3.87 30.05 3.93
C ASP A 160 4.50 31.41 4.27
#